data_AF-A0A6B2E791-F1
#
_entry.id   AF-A0A6B2E791-F1
#
_cell.length_a   1.000
_cell.length_b   1.000
_cell.length_c   1.000
_cell.angle_alpha   90.00
_cell.angle_beta   90.00
_cell.angle_gamma   90.00
#
_symmetry.space_group_name_H-M   'P 1'
#
loop_
_entity.id
_entity.type
_entity.pdbx_description
1 polymer ?
#
loop_
_entity_poly.entity_id
_entity_poly.type
_entity_poly.pdbx_seq_one_letter_code
_entity_poly.pdbx_strand_id
1 'polypeptide(L)'
;MMWKSTVLIALVIALVQVTGQSLEKCKSVFSDSAKTQFCRARKYEMIRGVDMDKTLDCVLKAVNVVDKMGYGKYHDLYQPMNNIEQHRKHDYNLEICIGKSFRLEPKVKCANAFYKCMMDTDSKETFKKVVNARVC
;
A
#
# COMPACT_ATOMS: atom_id res chain seq x y z
N MET A 1 -8.72 25.64 22.75
CA MET A 1 -8.85 24.81 21.53
C MET A 1 -7.54 24.63 20.73
N MET A 2 -6.45 25.36 21.04
CA MET A 2 -5.16 25.25 20.30
C MET A 2 -4.39 23.94 20.54
N TRP A 3 -4.47 23.33 21.73
CA TRP A 3 -3.70 22.12 22.07
C TRP A 3 -4.10 20.88 21.25
N LYS A 4 -5.40 20.73 20.92
CA LYS A 4 -5.85 19.58 20.10
C LYS A 4 -5.22 19.60 18.70
N SER A 5 -5.08 20.79 18.10
CA SER A 5 -4.46 20.96 16.79
C SER A 5 -2.95 20.72 16.82
N THR A 6 -2.23 21.18 17.85
CA THR A 6 -0.79 20.92 17.96
C THR A 6 -0.48 19.44 18.16
N VAL A 7 -1.31 18.71 18.91
CA VAL A 7 -1.17 17.25 19.10
C VAL A 7 -1.45 16.50 17.80
N LEU A 8 -2.50 16.87 17.06
CA LEU A 8 -2.81 16.28 15.75
C LEU A 8 -1.67 16.50 14.75
N ILE A 9 -1.12 17.71 14.68
CA ILE A 9 0.01 18.04 13.79
C ILE A 9 1.25 17.22 14.17
N ALA A 10 1.59 17.12 15.46
CA ALA A 10 2.73 16.32 15.91
C ALA A 10 2.56 14.82 15.59
N LEU A 11 1.34 14.29 15.74
CA LEU A 11 1.00 12.90 15.39
C LEU A 11 1.16 12.63 13.90
N VAL A 12 0.68 13.54 13.04
CA VAL A 12 0.82 13.42 11.58
C VAL A 12 2.30 13.45 11.17
N ILE A 13 3.11 14.35 11.74
CA ILE A 13 4.55 14.43 11.45
C ILE A 13 5.26 13.13 11.86
N ALA A 14 4.98 12.59 13.05
CA ALA A 14 5.58 11.35 13.52
C ALA A 14 5.23 10.15 12.60
N LEU A 15 3.97 10.05 12.16
CA LEU A 15 3.52 8.99 11.23
C LEU A 15 4.20 9.07 9.85
N VAL A 16 4.40 10.29 9.33
CA VAL A 16 5.10 10.52 8.06
C VAL A 16 6.60 10.19 8.18
N GLN A 17 7.24 10.52 9.31
CA GLN A 17 8.66 10.19 9.52
C GLN A 17 8.91 8.68 9.64
N VAL A 18 8.03 7.95 10.33
CA VAL A 18 8.15 6.49 10.52
C VAL A 18 7.97 5.73 9.20
N THR A 19 7.05 6.18 8.35
CA THR A 19 6.84 5.59 7.01
C THR A 19 8.02 5.88 6.08
N GLY A 20 8.56 7.11 6.10
CA GLY A 20 9.77 7.47 5.35
C GLY A 20 10.97 6.59 5.70
N GLN A 21 11.30 6.43 6.99
CA GLN A 21 12.41 5.57 7.44
C GLN A 21 12.22 4.09 7.08
N SER A 22 10.97 3.63 6.98
CA SER A 22 10.67 2.26 6.59
C SER A 22 10.89 2.04 5.09
N LEU A 23 10.56 3.02 4.24
CA LEU A 23 10.79 2.97 2.79
C LEU A 23 12.27 3.09 2.41
N GLU A 24 13.09 3.77 3.22
CA GLU A 24 14.54 3.82 3.02
C GLU A 24 15.18 2.43 2.92
N LYS A 25 14.66 1.45 3.67
CA LYS A 25 15.11 0.06 3.61
C LYS A 25 14.82 -0.63 2.28
N CYS A 26 13.91 -0.07 1.48
CA CYS A 26 13.55 -0.59 0.16
C CYS A 26 14.30 0.09 -0.99
N LYS A 27 15.19 1.07 -0.75
CA LYS A 27 15.84 1.86 -1.81
C LYS A 27 16.58 1.04 -2.86
N SER A 28 17.10 -0.13 -2.50
CA SER A 28 17.78 -1.03 -3.45
C SER A 28 16.85 -1.61 -4.52
N VAL A 29 15.54 -1.68 -4.26
CA VAL A 29 14.51 -2.16 -5.18
C VAL A 29 13.47 -1.10 -5.54
N PHE A 30 13.42 0.00 -4.79
CA PHE A 30 12.47 1.11 -4.93
C PHE A 30 13.21 2.45 -4.91
N SER A 31 13.95 2.72 -5.99
CA SER A 31 14.67 3.98 -6.19
C SER A 31 13.72 5.17 -6.30
N ASP A 32 14.25 6.39 -6.20
CA ASP A 32 13.44 7.62 -6.33
C ASP A 32 12.71 7.72 -7.67
N SER A 33 13.33 7.20 -8.74
CA SER A 33 12.70 7.09 -10.06
C SER A 33 11.54 6.09 -10.06
N ALA A 34 11.74 4.91 -9.46
CA ALA A 34 10.69 3.90 -9.32
C ALA A 34 9.54 4.42 -8.45
N LYS A 35 9.84 5.11 -7.35
CA LYS A 35 8.84 5.79 -6.50
C LYS A 35 8.04 6.83 -7.28
N THR A 36 8.72 7.67 -8.06
CA THR A 36 8.06 8.69 -8.90
C THR A 36 7.10 8.05 -9.91
N GLN A 37 7.52 6.96 -10.58
CA GLN A 37 6.65 6.21 -11.50
C GLN A 37 5.47 5.58 -10.75
N PHE A 38 5.72 4.92 -9.62
CA PHE A 38 4.69 4.30 -8.78
C PHE A 38 3.61 5.29 -8.32
N CYS A 39 4.01 6.48 -7.89
CA CYS A 39 3.11 7.50 -7.36
C CYS A 39 2.26 8.15 -8.46
N ARG A 40 2.77 8.22 -9.70
CA ARG A 40 2.05 8.78 -10.86
C ARG A 40 1.13 7.77 -11.54
N ALA A 41 1.42 6.48 -11.42
CA ALA A 41 0.64 5.42 -12.06
C ALA A 41 -0.80 5.41 -11.53
N ARG A 42 -1.76 5.52 -12.46
CA ARG A 42 -3.20 5.43 -12.15
C ARG A 42 -3.69 3.98 -12.09
N LYS A 43 -2.98 3.06 -12.74
CA LYS A 43 -3.28 1.62 -12.77
C LYS A 43 -2.06 0.83 -12.31
N TYR A 44 -2.21 -0.49 -12.22
CA TYR A 44 -1.04 -1.36 -12.11
C TYR A 44 -0.22 -1.25 -13.40
N GLU A 45 0.97 -0.68 -13.30
CA GLU A 45 1.93 -0.54 -14.39
C GLU A 45 3.25 -1.18 -13.95
N MET A 46 3.85 -1.96 -14.84
CA MET A 46 5.19 -2.50 -14.62
C MET A 46 6.18 -1.33 -14.63
N ILE A 47 6.93 -1.16 -13.55
CA ILE A 47 7.98 -0.15 -13.48
C ILE A 47 9.20 -0.68 -14.21
N ARG A 48 9.69 0.06 -15.21
CA ARG A 48 10.81 -0.39 -16.03
C ARG A 48 12.07 -0.52 -15.18
N GLY A 49 12.77 -1.65 -15.32
CA GLY A 49 14.07 -1.87 -14.70
C GLY A 49 14.04 -2.31 -13.24
N VAL A 50 12.87 -2.65 -12.69
CA VAL A 50 12.76 -3.22 -11.34
C VAL A 50 12.05 -4.58 -11.37
N ASP A 51 12.39 -5.42 -10.38
CA ASP A 51 11.67 -6.65 -10.09
C ASP A 51 10.41 -6.30 -9.28
N MET A 52 9.24 -6.34 -9.92
CA MET A 52 7.98 -5.93 -9.29
C MET A 52 7.59 -6.79 -8.09
N ASP A 53 7.95 -8.08 -8.09
CA ASP A 53 7.67 -8.96 -6.95
C ASP A 53 8.44 -8.47 -5.73
N LYS A 54 9.76 -8.28 -5.85
CA LYS A 54 10.60 -7.76 -4.76
C LYS A 54 10.25 -6.33 -4.35
N THR A 55 9.96 -5.49 -5.34
CA THR A 55 9.64 -4.08 -5.11
C THR A 55 8.37 -3.94 -4.29
N LEU A 56 7.27 -4.58 -4.72
CA LEU A 56 6.00 -4.51 -4.01
C LEU A 56 6.01 -5.30 -2.71
N ASP A 57 6.74 -6.41 -2.63
CA ASP A 57 6.94 -7.12 -1.36
C ASP A 57 7.61 -6.22 -0.30
N CYS A 58 8.67 -5.50 -0.67
CA CYS A 58 9.34 -4.58 0.25
C CYS A 58 8.44 -3.38 0.61
N VAL A 59 7.96 -2.65 -0.40
CA VAL A 59 7.24 -1.40 -0.21
C VAL A 59 5.95 -1.61 0.58
N LEU A 60 5.14 -2.60 0.21
CA LEU A 60 3.84 -2.81 0.85
C LEU A 60 3.96 -3.33 2.28
N LYS A 61 5.06 -4.04 2.61
CA LYS A 61 5.41 -4.38 4.00
C LYS A 61 5.83 -3.14 4.78
N ALA A 62 6.72 -2.33 4.20
CA ALA A 62 7.24 -1.11 4.82
C ALA A 62 6.13 -0.12 5.19
N VAL A 63 5.06 -0.05 4.38
CA VAL A 63 3.90 0.83 4.62
C VAL A 63 2.67 0.11 5.19
N ASN A 64 2.87 -1.10 5.73
CA ASN A 64 1.83 -1.85 6.44
C ASN A 64 0.53 -2.04 5.63
N VAL A 65 0.65 -2.24 4.32
CA VAL A 65 -0.46 -2.66 3.43
C VAL A 65 -0.59 -4.19 3.45
N VAL A 66 0.53 -4.88 3.55
CA VAL A 66 0.60 -6.33 3.73
C VAL A 66 1.41 -6.67 4.98
N ASP A 67 1.23 -7.88 5.51
CA ASP A 67 2.03 -8.40 6.62
C ASP A 67 3.42 -8.90 6.17
N LYS A 68 4.20 -9.42 7.12
CA LYS A 68 5.55 -9.96 6.87
C LYS A 68 5.61 -11.09 5.83
N MET A 69 4.50 -11.80 5.62
CA MET A 69 4.37 -12.90 4.65
C MET A 69 3.85 -12.41 3.29
N GLY A 70 3.52 -11.12 3.17
CA GLY A 70 2.97 -10.52 1.95
C GLY A 70 1.45 -10.60 1.85
N TYR A 71 0.75 -10.93 2.93
CA TYR A 71 -0.71 -11.04 2.93
C TYR A 71 -1.38 -9.69 3.24
N GLY A 72 -2.41 -9.33 2.46
CA GLY A 72 -3.15 -8.08 2.64
C GLY A 72 -3.73 -7.94 4.05
N LYS A 73 -3.52 -6.78 4.69
CA LYS A 73 -4.02 -6.50 6.04
C LYS A 73 -5.41 -5.88 5.95
N TYR A 74 -6.45 -6.72 5.94
CA TYR A 74 -7.84 -6.29 5.77
C TYR A 74 -8.21 -5.09 6.66
N HIS A 75 -8.04 -5.18 7.98
CA HIS A 75 -8.46 -4.13 8.91
C HIS A 75 -7.67 -2.83 8.76
N ASP A 76 -6.40 -2.92 8.35
CA ASP A 76 -5.56 -1.74 8.09
C ASP A 76 -5.90 -1.06 6.76
N LEU A 77 -6.76 -1.65 5.92
CA LEU A 77 -7.15 -1.11 4.62
C LEU A 77 -8.62 -0.74 4.58
N TYR A 78 -9.50 -1.59 5.11
CA TYR A 78 -10.96 -1.42 5.03
C TYR A 78 -11.42 -0.08 5.62
N GLN A 79 -10.98 0.24 6.84
CA GLN A 79 -11.39 1.48 7.49
C GLN A 79 -10.83 2.73 6.77
N PRO A 80 -9.52 2.81 6.44
CA PRO A 80 -8.99 3.92 5.66
C PRO A 80 -9.65 4.10 4.29
N MET A 81 -10.01 3.00 3.61
CA MET A 81 -10.74 3.07 2.35
C MET A 81 -12.14 3.65 2.55
N ASN A 82 -12.89 3.17 3.54
CA ASN A 82 -14.23 3.70 3.86
C ASN A 82 -14.23 5.16 4.36
N ASN A 83 -13.13 5.62 4.95
CA ASN A 83 -12.97 7.03 5.31
C ASN A 83 -12.83 7.94 4.07
N ILE A 84 -12.39 7.41 2.93
CA ILE A 84 -12.27 8.14 1.66
C ILE A 84 -13.56 8.03 0.85
N GLU A 85 -14.11 6.82 0.74
CA GLU A 85 -15.35 6.53 0.04
C GLU A 85 -16.09 5.44 0.83
N GLN A 86 -17.18 5.78 1.51
CA GLN A 86 -17.94 4.79 2.27
C GLN A 86 -18.71 3.88 1.31
N HIS A 87 -18.27 2.62 1.16
CA HIS A 87 -18.95 1.67 0.29
C HIS A 87 -18.60 0.21 0.66
N ARG A 88 -19.61 -0.67 0.67
CA ARG A 88 -19.45 -2.11 0.98
C ARG A 88 -18.54 -2.87 0.01
N LYS A 89 -18.29 -2.32 -1.19
CA LYS A 89 -17.42 -2.94 -2.21
C LYS A 89 -16.00 -3.16 -1.68
N HIS A 90 -15.54 -2.32 -0.75
CA HIS A 90 -14.19 -2.42 -0.21
C HIS A 90 -13.99 -3.71 0.57
N ASP A 91 -15.00 -4.15 1.32
CA ASP A 91 -14.99 -5.42 2.04
C ASP A 91 -14.80 -6.60 1.07
N TYR A 92 -15.75 -6.74 0.13
CA TYR A 92 -15.75 -7.81 -0.87
C TYR A 92 -14.45 -7.90 -1.67
N ASN A 93 -13.93 -6.75 -2.13
CA ASN A 93 -12.70 -6.72 -2.94
C ASN A 93 -11.46 -7.06 -2.12
N LEU A 94 -11.37 -6.60 -0.88
CA LEU A 94 -10.25 -6.95 0.00
C LEU A 94 -10.24 -8.45 0.27
N GLU A 95 -11.37 -9.04 0.64
CA GLU A 95 -11.49 -10.48 0.89
C GLU A 95 -11.08 -11.31 -0.34
N ILE A 96 -11.58 -10.96 -1.53
CA ILE A 96 -11.23 -11.67 -2.77
C ILE A 96 -9.75 -11.55 -3.09
N CYS A 97 -9.17 -10.35 -2.98
CA CYS A 97 -7.77 -10.14 -3.35
C CYS A 97 -6.80 -10.73 -2.32
N ILE A 98 -7.17 -10.74 -1.03
CA ILE A 98 -6.45 -11.49 -0.01
C ILE A 98 -6.51 -12.98 -0.34
N GLY A 99 -7.69 -13.53 -0.62
CA GLY A 99 -7.86 -14.95 -0.98
C GLY A 99 -7.05 -15.36 -2.21
N LYS A 100 -7.07 -14.56 -3.29
CA LYS A 100 -6.33 -14.84 -4.54
C LYS A 100 -4.82 -14.77 -4.39
N SER A 101 -4.32 -13.97 -3.45
CA SER A 101 -2.88 -13.83 -3.19
C SER A 101 -2.38 -14.77 -2.08
N PHE A 102 -3.29 -15.41 -1.36
CA PHE A 102 -2.96 -16.21 -0.19
C PHE A 102 -2.12 -17.44 -0.55
N ARG A 103 -1.07 -17.66 0.23
CA ARG A 103 -0.16 -18.81 0.12
C ARG A 103 0.46 -19.04 -1.26
N LEU A 104 0.53 -18.03 -2.13
CA LEU A 104 1.31 -18.14 -3.36
C LEU A 104 2.77 -18.46 -3.07
N GLU A 105 3.39 -19.19 -4.01
CA GLU A 105 4.82 -19.49 -4.01
C GLU A 105 5.49 -18.96 -5.29
N PRO A 106 6.70 -18.39 -5.20
CA PRO A 106 7.37 -17.99 -3.95
C PRO A 106 6.63 -16.88 -3.22
N LYS A 107 6.72 -16.84 -1.88
CA LYS A 107 6.03 -15.86 -1.01
C LYS A 107 6.21 -14.39 -1.40
N VAL A 108 7.34 -14.03 -2.01
CA VAL A 108 7.61 -12.68 -2.54
C VAL A 108 6.56 -12.22 -3.58
N LYS A 109 5.82 -13.14 -4.19
CA LYS A 109 4.75 -12.84 -5.14
C LYS A 109 3.43 -12.43 -4.51
N CYS A 110 3.18 -12.77 -3.23
CA CYS A 110 1.90 -12.54 -2.57
C CYS A 110 1.53 -11.06 -2.60
N ALA A 111 2.46 -10.18 -2.21
CA ALA A 111 2.23 -8.74 -2.14
C ALA A 111 1.93 -8.13 -3.51
N ASN A 112 2.68 -8.54 -4.54
CA ASN A 112 2.43 -8.11 -5.92
C ASN A 112 1.06 -8.59 -6.43
N ALA A 113 0.75 -9.87 -6.25
CA ALA A 113 -0.54 -10.44 -6.65
C ALA A 113 -1.72 -9.75 -5.95
N PHE A 114 -1.59 -9.46 -4.65
CA PHE A 114 -2.58 -8.71 -3.89
C PHE A 114 -2.79 -7.30 -4.47
N TYR A 115 -1.70 -6.55 -4.66
CA TYR A 115 -1.75 -5.19 -5.19
C TYR A 115 -2.33 -5.14 -6.60
N LYS A 116 -1.87 -6.03 -7.49
CA LYS A 116 -2.39 -6.16 -8.85
C LYS A 116 -3.89 -6.45 -8.83
N CYS A 117 -4.34 -7.42 -8.01
CA CYS A 117 -5.76 -7.73 -7.87
C CYS A 117 -6.57 -6.51 -7.45
N MET A 118 -6.14 -5.78 -6.41
CA MET A 118 -6.84 -4.59 -5.93
C MET A 118 -6.94 -3.49 -7.00
N MET A 119 -5.88 -3.30 -7.79
CA MET A 119 -5.86 -2.34 -8.89
C MET A 119 -6.79 -2.71 -10.06
N ASP A 120 -7.22 -3.96 -10.15
CA ASP A 120 -8.18 -4.47 -11.14
C ASP A 120 -9.65 -4.46 -10.64
N THR A 121 -9.90 -3.99 -9.41
CA THR A 121 -11.26 -3.88 -8.84
C THR A 121 -11.91 -2.51 -9.04
N ASP A 122 -13.20 -2.40 -8.72
CA ASP A 122 -13.93 -1.13 -8.61
C ASP A 122 -13.57 -0.30 -7.35
N SER A 123 -12.68 -0.84 -6.50
CA SER A 123 -12.10 -0.15 -5.35
C SER A 123 -10.71 0.43 -5.63
N LYS A 124 -10.17 0.26 -6.85
CA LYS A 124 -8.79 0.63 -7.19
C LYS A 124 -8.43 2.07 -6.84
N GLU A 125 -9.32 3.03 -7.11
CA GLU A 125 -9.03 4.46 -6.90
C GLU A 125 -8.88 4.77 -5.40
N THR A 126 -9.79 4.22 -4.60
CA THR A 126 -9.80 4.38 -3.14
C THR A 126 -8.63 3.64 -2.50
N PHE A 127 -8.35 2.41 -2.94
CA PHE A 127 -7.17 1.66 -2.51
C PHE A 127 -5.87 2.40 -2.85
N LYS A 128 -5.73 2.91 -4.08
CA LYS A 128 -4.54 3.64 -4.54
C LYS A 128 -4.31 4.91 -3.73
N LYS A 129 -5.37 5.64 -3.35
CA LYS A 129 -5.25 6.81 -2.46
C LYS A 129 -4.70 6.41 -1.08
N VAL A 130 -5.19 5.33 -0.48
CA VAL A 130 -4.67 4.83 0.81
C VAL A 130 -3.20 4.44 0.70
N VAL A 131 -2.82 3.72 -0.36
CA VAL A 131 -1.42 3.32 -0.56
C VAL A 131 -0.53 4.53 -0.80
N ASN A 132 -0.93 5.46 -1.69
CA ASN A 132 -0.16 6.66 -1.99
C ASN A 132 0.02 7.57 -0.76
N ALA A 133 -1.00 7.70 0.10
CA ALA A 133 -0.89 8.46 1.35
C ALA A 133 0.18 7.94 2.31
N ARG A 134 0.62 6.68 2.14
CA ARG A 134 1.69 6.06 2.95
C ARG A 134 3.03 6.01 2.22
N VAL A 135 3.02 6.13 0.89
CA VAL A 135 4.21 5.91 0.05
C VAL A 135 4.79 7.21 -0.52
N CYS A 136 3.99 8.21 -0.90
CA CYS A 136 4.35 9.20 -1.92
C CYS A 136 4.87 10.57 -1.42
#